data_AF-A0A1Q3GQ07-F1
#
_entry.id   AF-A0A1Q3GQ07-F1
#
_cell.length_a   1.000
_cell.length_b   1.000
_cell.length_c   1.000
_cell.angle_alpha   90.00
_cell.angle_beta   90.00
_cell.angle_gamma   90.00
#
_symmetry.space_group_name_H-M   'P 1'
#
loop_
_entity.id
_entity.type
_entity.pdbx_description
1 polymer ?
#
loop_
_entity_poly.entity_id
_entity_poly.type
_entity_poly.pdbx_seq_one_letter_code
_entity_poly.pdbx_strand_id
1 'polypeptide(L)'
;MQSLPDWYLAKVSYFQQLGFFQEIGADADSIARQILVQSQEHYYGPILNLDQDELFEQILLSYDTQRVWFIEDYMVLGQEPAFRNDFYTEVFRRLINLTNGLFQPQNLTIAQCGYCDGRDKRLMVDFEWEGQMHQLIFCIDLEVLVVNFLAEINELLASTGHCFRVWKEGYGNCLVLFIPTEIARALEIQRGWEFTLLAYYWLDKAQYIHKQLESERAQEYYRKAFETIPNDPHVGSEFAWFLSDFQQYAEAKIVYEQTIERLATKGNLNNTEQWWLTHLNGQLQKLDT
;
A
#
# COMPACT_ATOMS: atom_id res chain seq x y z
N MET A 1 30.86 -18.71 -24.19
CA MET A 1 29.74 -17.90 -23.65
C MET A 1 30.32 -16.60 -23.13
N GLN A 2 29.72 -15.46 -23.46
CA GLN A 2 30.18 -14.18 -22.93
C GLN A 2 29.92 -14.13 -21.41
N SER A 3 30.91 -13.64 -20.68
CA SER A 3 30.80 -13.38 -19.24
C SER A 3 29.72 -12.33 -19.00
N LEU A 4 28.86 -12.55 -18.01
CA LEU A 4 27.94 -11.50 -17.55
C LEU A 4 28.71 -10.46 -16.73
N PRO A 5 28.27 -9.19 -16.68
CA PRO A 5 28.89 -8.18 -15.84
C PRO A 5 28.73 -8.48 -14.35
N ASP A 6 29.77 -8.20 -13.56
CA ASP A 6 29.78 -8.45 -12.11
C ASP A 6 28.69 -7.67 -11.36
N TRP A 7 28.41 -6.44 -11.77
CA TRP A 7 27.37 -5.60 -11.15
C TRP A 7 25.98 -6.25 -11.27
N TYR A 8 25.69 -6.89 -12.41
CA TYR A 8 24.41 -7.52 -12.68
C TYR A 8 24.26 -8.82 -11.88
N LEU A 9 25.31 -9.66 -11.89
CA LEU A 9 25.36 -10.88 -11.09
C LEU A 9 25.23 -10.58 -9.59
N ALA A 10 25.88 -9.51 -9.10
CA ALA A 10 25.78 -9.09 -7.70
C ALA A 10 24.34 -8.72 -7.32
N LYS A 11 23.61 -8.01 -8.20
CA LYS A 11 22.20 -7.63 -7.98
C LYS A 11 21.28 -8.84 -7.98
N VAL A 12 21.43 -9.74 -8.94
CA VAL A 12 20.66 -10.99 -9.00
C VAL A 12 20.92 -11.84 -7.76
N SER A 13 22.19 -12.01 -7.37
CA SER A 13 22.58 -12.75 -6.16
C SER A 13 21.98 -12.14 -4.89
N TYR A 14 21.97 -10.81 -4.78
CA TYR A 14 21.37 -10.11 -3.65
C TYR A 14 19.87 -10.45 -3.49
N PHE A 15 19.08 -10.31 -4.54
CA PHE A 15 17.64 -10.62 -4.46
C PHE A 15 17.38 -12.13 -4.34
N GLN A 16 18.21 -12.97 -4.94
CA GLN A 16 18.15 -14.42 -4.74
C GLN A 16 18.33 -14.79 -3.25
N GLN A 17 19.25 -14.14 -2.54
CA GLN A 17 19.47 -14.35 -1.09
C GLN A 17 18.28 -13.89 -0.25
N LEU A 18 17.49 -12.92 -0.73
CA LEU A 18 16.21 -12.53 -0.16
C LEU A 18 15.05 -13.47 -0.58
N GLY A 19 15.37 -14.58 -1.23
CA GLY A 19 14.37 -15.59 -1.63
C GLY A 19 13.55 -15.21 -2.85
N PHE A 20 13.96 -14.22 -3.65
CA PHE A 20 13.37 -13.98 -4.98
C PHE A 20 13.89 -15.02 -5.99
N PHE A 21 13.22 -15.13 -7.13
CA PHE A 21 13.59 -15.91 -8.31
C PHE A 21 13.66 -17.44 -8.11
N GLN A 22 12.96 -17.96 -7.11
CA GLN A 22 13.04 -19.40 -6.73
C GLN A 22 12.61 -20.34 -7.86
N GLU A 23 11.70 -19.91 -8.74
CA GLU A 23 11.27 -20.70 -9.90
C GLU A 23 12.06 -20.47 -11.18
N ILE A 24 12.92 -19.44 -11.22
CA ILE A 24 13.73 -19.15 -12.40
C ILE A 24 14.97 -20.05 -12.41
N GLY A 25 15.68 -20.16 -11.29
CA GLY A 25 16.90 -20.97 -11.24
C GLY A 25 17.45 -21.19 -9.83
N ALA A 26 18.38 -22.14 -9.73
CA ALA A 26 18.97 -22.55 -8.46
C ALA A 26 20.15 -21.67 -8.02
N ASP A 27 20.80 -20.97 -8.95
CA ASP A 27 21.97 -20.14 -8.72
C ASP A 27 21.89 -18.82 -9.50
N ALA A 28 22.60 -17.80 -9.00
CA ALA A 28 22.56 -16.45 -9.55
C ALA A 28 22.99 -16.37 -11.02
N ASP A 29 23.94 -17.19 -11.49
CA ASP A 29 24.37 -17.15 -12.90
C ASP A 29 23.27 -17.71 -13.81
N SER A 30 22.66 -18.83 -13.43
CA SER A 30 21.52 -19.40 -14.17
C SER A 30 20.33 -18.42 -14.22
N ILE A 31 19.95 -17.84 -13.08
CA ILE A 31 18.87 -16.84 -12.99
C ILE A 31 19.20 -15.63 -13.88
N ALA A 32 20.40 -15.07 -13.74
CA ALA A 32 20.82 -13.88 -14.47
C ALA A 32 20.77 -14.09 -15.99
N ARG A 33 21.17 -15.27 -16.47
CA ARG A 33 21.12 -15.63 -17.90
C ARG A 33 19.69 -15.79 -18.41
N GLN A 34 18.81 -16.41 -17.63
CA GLN A 34 17.41 -16.55 -18.03
C GLN A 34 16.71 -15.19 -18.11
N ILE A 35 16.90 -14.33 -17.11
CA ILE A 35 16.37 -12.96 -17.12
C ILE A 35 16.96 -12.18 -18.29
N LEU A 36 18.25 -12.32 -18.60
CA LEU A 36 18.85 -11.66 -19.77
C LEU A 36 18.18 -12.06 -21.08
N VAL A 37 17.90 -13.36 -21.27
CA VAL A 37 17.20 -13.85 -22.46
C VAL A 37 15.78 -13.30 -22.52
N GLN A 38 15.04 -13.34 -21.41
CA GLN A 38 13.67 -12.82 -21.34
C GLN A 38 13.62 -11.29 -21.58
N SER A 39 14.64 -10.56 -21.11
CA SER A 39 14.70 -9.11 -21.25
C SER A 39 14.88 -8.59 -22.67
N GLN A 40 15.30 -9.43 -23.63
CA GLN A 40 15.50 -8.99 -25.01
C GLN A 40 14.20 -8.50 -25.67
N GLU A 41 13.05 -9.02 -25.23
CA GLU A 41 11.73 -8.69 -25.76
C GLU A 41 10.92 -7.81 -24.80
N HIS A 42 11.48 -7.42 -23.66
CA HIS A 42 10.80 -6.59 -22.68
C HIS A 42 10.71 -5.14 -23.16
N TYR A 43 9.65 -4.43 -22.74
CA TYR A 43 9.42 -3.01 -23.04
C TYR A 43 10.66 -2.10 -22.79
N TYR A 44 11.39 -2.33 -21.71
CA TYR A 44 12.59 -1.56 -21.33
C TYR A 44 13.86 -1.96 -22.10
N GLY A 45 13.77 -2.98 -22.96
CA GLY A 45 14.89 -3.54 -23.70
C GLY A 45 15.83 -4.41 -22.84
N PRO A 46 17.01 -4.76 -23.39
CA PRO A 46 17.94 -5.67 -22.73
C PRO A 46 18.37 -5.18 -21.35
N ILE A 47 18.22 -6.03 -20.33
CA ILE A 47 18.45 -5.65 -18.92
C ILE A 47 19.88 -5.15 -18.63
N LEU A 48 20.87 -5.54 -19.44
CA LEU A 48 22.25 -5.06 -19.29
C LEU A 48 22.45 -3.61 -19.74
N ASN A 49 21.49 -3.02 -20.45
CA ASN A 49 21.53 -1.61 -20.84
C ASN A 49 20.98 -0.68 -19.75
N LEU A 50 20.53 -1.23 -18.61
CA LEU A 50 19.85 -0.52 -17.53
C LEU A 50 20.74 -0.33 -16.29
N ASP A 51 22.07 -0.36 -16.44
CA ASP A 51 23.02 -0.34 -15.31
C ASP A 51 22.93 0.92 -14.44
N GLN A 52 22.54 2.05 -15.03
CA GLN A 52 22.31 3.33 -14.36
C GLN A 52 20.83 3.72 -14.28
N ASP A 53 19.91 2.82 -14.65
CA ASP A 53 18.49 3.13 -14.65
C ASP A 53 17.93 3.07 -13.23
N GLU A 54 17.20 4.10 -12.81
CA GLU A 54 16.60 4.19 -11.48
C GLU A 54 15.55 3.09 -11.23
N LEU A 55 14.94 2.56 -12.30
CA LEU A 55 13.94 1.49 -12.24
C LEU A 55 14.56 0.08 -12.36
N PHE A 56 15.89 -0.03 -12.52
CA PHE A 56 16.56 -1.32 -12.73
C PHE A 56 16.09 -2.40 -11.76
N GLU A 57 15.96 -2.08 -10.46
CA GLU A 57 15.57 -3.06 -9.45
C GLU A 57 14.11 -3.48 -9.54
N GLN A 58 13.21 -2.56 -9.91
CA GLN A 58 11.80 -2.90 -10.15
C GLN A 58 11.66 -3.78 -11.39
N ILE A 59 12.38 -3.43 -12.47
CA ILE A 59 12.42 -4.20 -13.71
C ILE A 59 13.06 -5.57 -13.46
N LEU A 60 14.13 -5.65 -12.67
CA LEU A 60 14.76 -6.92 -12.34
C LEU A 60 13.79 -7.82 -11.55
N LEU A 61 13.04 -7.26 -10.61
CA LEU A 61 12.08 -8.00 -9.80
C LEU A 61 10.79 -8.35 -10.53
N SER A 62 10.43 -7.65 -11.60
CA SER A 62 9.23 -7.97 -12.40
C SER A 62 9.27 -9.37 -13.01
N TYR A 63 10.47 -9.93 -13.18
CA TYR A 63 10.65 -11.32 -13.64
C TYR A 63 10.28 -12.36 -12.57
N ASP A 64 10.21 -12.00 -11.28
CA ASP A 64 9.71 -12.89 -10.21
C ASP A 64 8.19 -12.83 -10.08
N THR A 65 7.50 -13.32 -11.10
CA THR A 65 6.02 -13.26 -11.19
C THR A 65 5.27 -14.01 -10.08
N GLN A 66 5.97 -14.77 -9.24
CA GLN A 66 5.37 -15.45 -8.08
C GLN A 66 5.20 -14.54 -6.87
N ARG A 67 6.14 -13.63 -6.65
CA ARG A 67 6.18 -12.76 -5.48
C ARG A 67 5.88 -11.31 -5.82
N VAL A 68 5.93 -11.01 -7.10
CA VAL A 68 5.87 -9.66 -7.63
C VAL A 68 4.79 -9.60 -8.70
N TRP A 69 3.89 -8.63 -8.54
CA TRP A 69 3.03 -8.18 -9.61
C TRP A 69 3.48 -6.78 -10.01
N PHE A 70 4.20 -6.74 -11.13
CA PHE A 70 4.58 -5.51 -11.78
C PHE A 70 3.44 -5.02 -12.67
N ILE A 71 3.09 -3.76 -12.52
CA ILE A 71 2.00 -3.10 -13.23
C ILE A 71 2.61 -1.91 -13.96
N GLU A 72 2.65 -2.03 -15.27
CA GLU A 72 3.00 -0.93 -16.17
C GLU A 72 1.80 0.02 -16.23
N ASP A 73 2.02 1.31 -15.97
CA ASP A 73 0.97 2.35 -15.97
C ASP A 73 -0.31 1.98 -15.20
N TYR A 74 -0.20 1.84 -13.87
CA TYR A 74 -1.31 1.49 -12.99
C TYR A 74 -2.47 2.50 -13.02
N MET A 75 -2.28 3.66 -13.66
CA MET A 75 -3.31 4.69 -13.83
C MET A 75 -4.30 4.37 -14.96
N VAL A 76 -3.93 3.49 -15.89
CA VAL A 76 -4.82 3.05 -16.98
C VAL A 76 -5.09 1.54 -16.95
N LEU A 77 -4.72 0.86 -15.86
CA LEU A 77 -4.90 -0.59 -15.70
C LEU A 77 -6.34 -1.03 -16.01
N GLY A 78 -7.34 -0.20 -15.69
CA GLY A 78 -8.73 -0.55 -15.95
C GLY A 78 -9.13 -0.57 -17.42
N GLN A 79 -8.31 0.01 -18.28
CA GLN A 79 -8.48 -0.01 -19.71
C GLN A 79 -7.92 -1.31 -20.33
N GLU A 80 -7.14 -2.10 -19.59
CA GLU A 80 -6.65 -3.40 -20.06
C GLU A 80 -7.79 -4.40 -20.23
N PRO A 81 -7.80 -5.20 -21.32
CA PRO A 81 -8.87 -6.16 -21.58
C PRO A 81 -9.17 -7.13 -20.44
N ALA A 82 -8.15 -7.51 -19.65
CA ALA A 82 -8.30 -8.40 -18.50
C ALA A 82 -9.12 -7.78 -17.35
N PHE A 83 -9.19 -6.45 -17.26
CA PHE A 83 -9.76 -5.74 -16.11
C PHE A 83 -11.07 -5.00 -16.43
N ARG A 84 -11.43 -4.79 -17.71
CA ARG A 84 -12.55 -3.91 -18.14
C ARG A 84 -13.92 -4.20 -17.50
N ASN A 85 -14.26 -5.45 -17.24
CA ASN A 85 -15.59 -5.84 -16.74
C ASN A 85 -15.60 -6.28 -15.27
N ASP A 86 -14.44 -6.72 -14.77
CA ASP A 86 -14.31 -7.42 -13.49
C ASP A 86 -13.04 -6.96 -12.75
N PHE A 87 -12.71 -5.67 -12.85
CA PHE A 87 -11.42 -5.08 -12.42
C PHE A 87 -10.95 -5.63 -11.07
N TYR A 88 -11.72 -5.38 -10.01
CA TYR A 88 -11.30 -5.79 -8.67
C TYR A 88 -11.41 -7.31 -8.45
N THR A 89 -12.28 -8.02 -9.17
CA THR A 89 -12.28 -9.49 -9.15
C THR A 89 -10.94 -10.04 -9.68
N GLU A 90 -10.40 -9.47 -10.75
CA GLU A 90 -9.07 -9.83 -11.28
C GLU A 90 -7.95 -9.39 -10.33
N VAL A 91 -8.04 -8.20 -9.71
CA VAL A 91 -7.10 -7.76 -8.67
C VAL A 91 -7.05 -8.80 -7.53
N PHE A 92 -8.18 -9.22 -6.98
CA PHE A 92 -8.22 -10.23 -5.91
C PHE A 92 -7.64 -11.58 -6.38
N ARG A 93 -7.94 -12.01 -7.60
CA ARG A 93 -7.34 -13.23 -8.19
C ARG A 93 -5.81 -13.14 -8.23
N ARG A 94 -5.26 -11.99 -8.62
CA ARG A 94 -3.81 -11.75 -8.63
C ARG A 94 -3.22 -11.77 -7.23
N LEU A 95 -3.86 -11.11 -6.27
CA LEU A 95 -3.42 -11.12 -4.86
C LEU A 95 -3.41 -12.53 -4.27
N ILE A 96 -4.45 -13.33 -4.52
CA ILE A 96 -4.52 -14.73 -4.07
C ILE A 96 -3.33 -15.52 -4.62
N ASN A 97 -3.05 -15.39 -5.92
CA ASN A 97 -1.91 -16.07 -6.54
C ASN A 97 -0.57 -15.64 -5.95
N LEU A 98 -0.36 -14.34 -5.71
CA LEU A 98 0.86 -13.81 -5.07
C LEU A 98 1.08 -14.37 -3.67
N THR A 99 0.01 -14.66 -2.93
CA THR A 99 0.14 -15.24 -1.59
C THR A 99 0.47 -16.72 -1.58
N ASN A 100 0.54 -17.37 -2.75
CA ASN A 100 0.70 -18.82 -2.88
C ASN A 100 -0.26 -19.62 -1.97
N GLY A 101 -1.50 -19.13 -1.85
CA GLY A 101 -2.54 -19.75 -1.06
C GLY A 101 -2.57 -19.43 0.44
N LEU A 102 -1.72 -18.52 0.95
CA LEU A 102 -1.86 -18.03 2.33
C LEU A 102 -3.12 -17.18 2.53
N PHE A 103 -3.53 -16.44 1.49
CA PHE A 103 -4.79 -15.71 1.47
C PHE A 103 -5.76 -16.35 0.49
N GLN A 104 -6.79 -17.03 1.03
CA GLN A 104 -7.83 -17.72 0.24
C GLN A 104 -9.22 -17.26 0.71
N PRO A 105 -9.66 -16.05 0.35
CA PRO A 105 -11.00 -15.59 0.66
C PRO A 105 -12.04 -16.45 -0.05
N GLN A 106 -13.10 -16.80 0.65
CA GLN A 106 -14.27 -17.51 0.15
C GLN A 106 -15.46 -16.57 0.06
N ASN A 107 -16.49 -16.96 -0.69
CA ASN A 107 -17.75 -16.22 -0.76
C ASN A 107 -17.58 -14.72 -1.11
N LEU A 108 -16.60 -14.42 -1.98
CA LEU A 108 -16.27 -13.05 -2.38
C LEU A 108 -17.46 -12.40 -3.09
N THR A 109 -17.98 -11.32 -2.51
CA THR A 109 -19.00 -10.47 -3.14
C THR A 109 -18.50 -9.05 -3.24
N ILE A 110 -18.62 -8.48 -4.44
CA ILE A 110 -18.19 -7.12 -4.74
C ILE A 110 -19.42 -6.28 -5.08
N ALA A 111 -19.63 -5.21 -4.34
CA ALA A 111 -20.73 -4.28 -4.54
C ALA A 111 -20.21 -2.83 -4.61
N GLN A 112 -20.79 -2.02 -5.51
CA GLN A 112 -20.54 -0.58 -5.51
C GLN A 112 -21.47 0.10 -4.50
N CYS A 113 -20.99 1.12 -3.78
CA CYS A 113 -21.89 2.01 -3.04
C CYS A 113 -22.85 2.64 -4.07
N GLY A 114 -24.13 2.31 -4.01
CA GLY A 114 -25.11 2.76 -5.01
C GLY A 114 -25.28 4.28 -5.07
N TYR A 115 -24.83 5.00 -4.04
CA TYR A 115 -24.87 6.46 -3.99
C TYR A 115 -23.86 6.97 -2.93
N CYS A 116 -22.75 7.50 -3.38
CA CYS A 116 -21.88 8.32 -2.54
C CYS A 116 -22.03 9.75 -3.10
N ASP A 117 -22.78 10.63 -2.45
CA ASP A 117 -22.97 12.03 -2.88
C ASP A 117 -21.60 12.75 -2.87
N GLY A 118 -20.94 12.78 -4.04
CA GLY A 118 -19.55 13.21 -4.20
C GLY A 118 -18.85 12.50 -5.37
N ARG A 119 -17.58 12.85 -5.62
CA ARG A 119 -16.77 12.24 -6.69
C ARG A 119 -16.25 10.83 -6.36
N ASP A 120 -16.40 10.37 -5.12
CA ASP A 120 -15.74 9.14 -4.66
C ASP A 120 -16.71 7.96 -4.70
N LYS A 121 -16.70 7.23 -5.83
CA LYS A 121 -17.29 5.90 -5.88
C LYS A 121 -16.53 5.01 -4.89
N ARG A 122 -17.24 4.21 -4.11
CA ARG A 122 -16.63 3.24 -3.20
C ARG A 122 -17.03 1.82 -3.58
N LEU A 123 -16.12 0.90 -3.33
CA LEU A 123 -16.33 -0.51 -3.45
C LEU A 123 -16.41 -1.13 -2.05
N MET A 124 -17.41 -1.97 -1.86
CA MET A 124 -17.55 -2.86 -0.73
C MET A 124 -17.20 -4.26 -1.21
N VAL A 125 -16.25 -4.89 -0.52
CA VAL A 125 -15.82 -6.26 -0.82
C VAL A 125 -16.02 -7.08 0.44
N ASP A 126 -17.02 -7.93 0.44
CA ASP A 126 -17.28 -8.88 1.52
C ASP A 126 -16.67 -10.24 1.13
N PHE A 127 -16.05 -10.90 2.11
CA PHE A 127 -15.54 -12.25 1.94
C PHE A 127 -15.45 -12.98 3.28
N GLU A 128 -15.38 -14.30 3.21
CA GLU A 128 -15.10 -15.16 4.35
C GLU A 128 -13.62 -15.56 4.33
N TRP A 129 -12.94 -15.49 5.47
CA TRP A 129 -11.58 -16.01 5.63
C TRP A 129 -11.41 -16.58 7.04
N GLU A 130 -10.82 -17.76 7.14
CA GLU A 130 -10.67 -18.51 8.41
C GLU A 130 -11.99 -18.65 9.23
N GLY A 131 -13.14 -18.75 8.55
CA GLY A 131 -14.46 -18.87 9.17
C GLY A 131 -15.04 -17.56 9.74
N GLN A 132 -14.42 -16.42 9.44
CA GLN A 132 -14.91 -15.09 9.80
C GLN A 132 -15.30 -14.29 8.57
N MET A 133 -16.34 -13.47 8.70
CA MET A 133 -16.75 -12.54 7.65
C MET A 133 -15.98 -11.24 7.78
N HIS A 134 -15.40 -10.79 6.67
CA HIS A 134 -14.65 -9.55 6.55
C HIS A 134 -15.27 -8.65 5.49
N GLN A 135 -15.11 -7.34 5.68
CA GLN A 135 -15.59 -6.33 4.77
C GLN A 135 -14.53 -5.26 4.55
N LEU A 136 -14.06 -5.16 3.30
CA LEU A 136 -13.19 -4.08 2.85
C LEU A 136 -14.03 -2.97 2.23
N ILE A 137 -13.66 -1.73 2.52
CA ILE A 137 -14.33 -0.55 1.98
C ILE A 137 -13.29 0.45 1.57
N PHE A 138 -13.24 0.77 0.28
CA PHE A 138 -12.26 1.72 -0.25
C PHE A 138 -12.82 2.50 -1.43
N CYS A 139 -12.29 3.70 -1.64
CA CYS A 139 -12.56 4.48 -2.83
C CYS A 139 -12.01 3.75 -4.06
N ILE A 140 -12.75 3.81 -5.16
CA ILE A 140 -12.30 3.29 -6.43
C ILE A 140 -12.22 4.41 -7.45
N ASP A 141 -11.14 4.33 -8.20
CA ASP A 141 -11.13 4.76 -9.58
C ASP A 141 -11.23 3.48 -10.42
N LEU A 142 -12.03 3.50 -11.48
CA LEU A 142 -12.19 2.33 -12.34
C LEU A 142 -11.02 2.18 -13.32
N GLU A 143 -10.20 3.21 -13.46
CA GLU A 143 -9.01 3.22 -14.32
C GLU A 143 -7.72 3.03 -13.50
N VAL A 144 -7.68 3.60 -12.29
CA VAL A 144 -6.49 3.57 -11.40
C VAL A 144 -6.60 2.49 -10.33
N LEU A 145 -5.55 1.67 -10.19
CA LEU A 145 -5.48 0.69 -9.10
C LEU A 145 -5.33 1.37 -7.72
N VAL A 146 -6.34 1.22 -6.88
CA VAL A 146 -6.29 1.56 -5.45
C VAL A 146 -5.90 0.33 -4.66
N VAL A 147 -4.85 0.42 -3.85
CA VAL A 147 -4.26 -0.71 -3.11
C VAL A 147 -4.22 -0.51 -1.59
N ASN A 148 -4.69 0.62 -1.07
CA ASN A 148 -4.58 0.91 0.37
C ASN A 148 -5.30 -0.16 1.22
N PHE A 149 -6.34 -0.82 0.70
CA PHE A 149 -7.04 -1.93 1.37
C PHE A 149 -6.12 -3.11 1.73
N LEU A 150 -4.94 -3.22 1.10
CA LEU A 150 -3.92 -4.18 1.50
C LEU A 150 -3.45 -3.98 2.95
N ALA A 151 -3.66 -2.81 3.57
CA ALA A 151 -3.41 -2.59 4.99
C ALA A 151 -4.23 -3.53 5.88
N GLU A 152 -5.51 -3.74 5.57
CA GLU A 152 -6.37 -4.66 6.33
C GLU A 152 -6.03 -6.12 6.02
N ILE A 153 -5.73 -6.44 4.75
CA ILE A 153 -5.28 -7.79 4.39
C ILE A 153 -3.95 -8.14 5.10
N ASN A 154 -3.05 -7.17 5.27
CA ASN A 154 -1.81 -7.37 6.02
C ASN A 154 -2.05 -7.71 7.49
N GLU A 155 -3.12 -7.20 8.10
CA GLU A 155 -3.47 -7.57 9.47
C GLU A 155 -4.03 -8.97 9.57
N LEU A 156 -4.85 -9.37 8.61
CA LEU A 156 -5.32 -10.76 8.50
C LEU A 156 -4.13 -11.71 8.38
N LEU A 157 -3.14 -11.35 7.55
CA LEU A 157 -1.96 -12.17 7.30
C LEU A 157 -0.84 -12.02 8.33
N ALA A 158 -1.01 -11.21 9.38
CA ALA A 158 0.07 -10.88 10.32
C ALA A 158 0.70 -12.12 10.99
N SER A 159 -0.11 -13.15 11.27
CA SER A 159 0.34 -14.41 11.86
C SER A 159 1.24 -15.25 10.93
N THR A 160 1.17 -15.02 9.62
CA THR A 160 1.95 -15.75 8.61
C THR A 160 3.39 -15.26 8.49
N GLY A 161 3.72 -14.12 9.10
CA GLY A 161 5.02 -13.46 8.96
C GLY A 161 5.23 -12.78 7.59
N HIS A 162 4.25 -12.82 6.69
CA HIS A 162 4.32 -12.19 5.38
C HIS A 162 3.45 -10.94 5.31
N CYS A 163 3.77 -10.07 4.37
CA CYS A 163 3.01 -8.85 4.13
C CYS A 163 3.07 -8.42 2.67
N PHE A 164 2.02 -7.71 2.26
CA PHE A 164 2.04 -6.88 1.07
C PHE A 164 2.83 -5.60 1.29
N ARG A 165 3.62 -5.25 0.28
CA ARG A 165 4.24 -3.94 0.10
C ARG A 165 3.99 -3.45 -1.30
N VAL A 166 3.92 -2.14 -1.45
CA VAL A 166 3.69 -1.52 -2.75
C VAL A 166 4.74 -0.45 -2.97
N TRP A 167 5.47 -0.56 -4.06
CA TRP A 167 6.39 0.49 -4.51
C TRP A 167 5.80 1.16 -5.74
N LYS A 168 5.37 2.42 -5.59
CA LYS A 168 4.90 3.25 -6.69
C LYS A 168 6.00 4.21 -7.10
N GLU A 169 6.15 4.42 -8.39
CA GLU A 169 7.03 5.44 -8.93
C GLU A 169 6.22 6.54 -9.64
N GLY A 170 6.86 7.67 -9.94
CA GLY A 170 6.18 8.90 -10.40
C GLY A 170 5.61 8.85 -11.83
N TYR A 171 6.11 7.95 -12.68
CA TYR A 171 5.70 7.76 -14.08
C TYR A 171 4.58 6.71 -14.26
N GLY A 172 4.02 6.19 -13.17
CA GLY A 172 2.85 5.32 -13.22
C GLY A 172 3.13 3.83 -13.14
N ASN A 173 4.37 3.38 -12.91
CA ASN A 173 4.64 1.97 -12.61
C ASN A 173 4.39 1.66 -11.13
N CYS A 174 3.96 0.42 -10.88
CA CYS A 174 3.66 -0.06 -9.54
C CYS A 174 4.16 -1.49 -9.37
N LEU A 175 4.90 -1.74 -8.30
CA LEU A 175 5.35 -3.05 -7.88
C LEU A 175 4.55 -3.47 -6.64
N VAL A 176 3.67 -4.45 -6.76
CA VAL A 176 3.00 -5.08 -5.62
C VAL A 176 3.79 -6.34 -5.24
N LEU A 177 4.35 -6.35 -4.03
CA LEU A 177 5.15 -7.46 -3.52
C LEU A 177 4.39 -8.17 -2.40
N PHE A 178 4.46 -9.50 -2.36
CA PHE A 178 4.10 -10.29 -1.20
C PHE A 178 5.34 -11.02 -0.68
N ILE A 179 5.88 -10.53 0.44
CA ILE A 179 7.20 -10.92 0.96
C ILE A 179 7.19 -11.08 2.48
N PRO A 180 8.15 -11.82 3.05
CA PRO A 180 8.33 -11.87 4.49
C PRO A 180 8.56 -10.48 5.10
N THR A 181 8.02 -10.25 6.29
CA THR A 181 8.02 -8.95 6.97
C THR A 181 9.43 -8.46 7.26
N GLU A 182 10.34 -9.37 7.60
CA GLU A 182 11.76 -9.09 7.83
C GLU A 182 12.48 -8.66 6.54
N ILE A 183 12.07 -9.18 5.38
CA ILE A 183 12.63 -8.79 4.09
C ILE A 183 12.13 -7.40 3.71
N ALA A 184 10.83 -7.12 3.91
CA ALA A 184 10.30 -5.77 3.73
C ALA A 184 11.08 -4.73 4.56
N ARG A 185 11.32 -5.03 5.86
CA ARG A 185 12.12 -4.17 6.73
C ARG A 185 13.58 -4.04 6.28
N ALA A 186 14.18 -5.12 5.79
CA ALA A 186 15.55 -5.07 5.26
C ALA A 186 15.64 -4.17 4.03
N LEU A 187 14.67 -4.22 3.13
CA LEU A 187 14.59 -3.33 1.97
C LEU A 187 14.41 -1.87 2.39
N GLU A 188 13.51 -1.58 3.33
CA GLU A 188 13.28 -0.23 3.87
C GLU A 188 14.58 0.33 4.51
N ILE A 189 15.21 -0.42 5.41
CA ILE A 189 16.34 0.07 6.22
C ILE A 189 17.67 0.05 5.45
N GLN A 190 17.96 -1.04 4.74
CA GLN A 190 19.28 -1.25 4.12
C GLN A 190 19.34 -0.68 2.71
N ARG A 191 18.21 -0.65 2.00
CA ARG A 191 18.14 -0.14 0.61
C ARG A 191 17.49 1.23 0.52
N GLY A 192 16.91 1.72 1.62
CA GLY A 192 16.22 3.00 1.64
C GLY A 192 14.95 2.98 0.79
N TRP A 193 14.33 1.81 0.62
CA TRP A 193 13.11 1.72 -0.18
C TRP A 193 11.95 2.38 0.56
N GLU A 194 11.24 3.25 -0.16
CA GLU A 194 10.06 3.95 0.35
C GLU A 194 8.80 3.30 -0.23
N PHE A 195 8.23 2.36 0.53
CA PHE A 195 6.95 1.78 0.16
C PHE A 195 5.79 2.75 0.39
N THR A 196 4.75 2.60 -0.42
CA THR A 196 3.49 3.33 -0.30
C THR A 196 2.88 3.11 1.08
N LEU A 197 2.49 4.19 1.74
CA LEU A 197 1.82 4.15 3.02
C LEU A 197 0.36 3.67 2.88
N LEU A 198 0.16 2.35 3.00
CA LEU A 198 -1.16 1.72 2.88
C LEU A 198 -2.10 2.10 4.04
N ALA A 199 -1.54 2.53 5.17
CA ALA A 199 -2.28 2.80 6.41
C ALA A 199 -3.36 3.88 6.28
N TYR A 200 -3.30 4.76 5.26
CA TYR A 200 -4.37 5.74 4.97
C TYR A 200 -5.72 5.08 4.75
N TYR A 201 -5.74 3.80 4.38
CA TYR A 201 -6.95 3.00 4.34
C TYR A 201 -7.82 3.11 5.61
N TRP A 202 -7.20 3.13 6.79
CA TRP A 202 -7.95 3.19 8.04
C TRP A 202 -8.68 4.52 8.20
N LEU A 203 -8.07 5.63 7.76
CA LEU A 203 -8.72 6.93 7.74
C LEU A 203 -9.88 6.94 6.74
N ASP A 204 -9.64 6.43 5.53
CA ASP A 204 -10.67 6.38 4.47
C ASP A 204 -11.87 5.51 4.89
N LYS A 205 -11.61 4.38 5.57
CA LYS A 205 -12.63 3.49 6.11
C LYS A 205 -13.39 4.17 7.25
N ALA A 206 -12.69 4.83 8.18
CA ALA A 206 -13.29 5.56 9.29
C ALA A 206 -14.27 6.64 8.81
N GLN A 207 -13.85 7.49 7.87
CA GLN A 207 -14.68 8.54 7.30
C GLN A 207 -15.94 8.01 6.63
N TYR A 208 -15.87 6.83 6.00
CA TYR A 208 -17.05 6.20 5.41
C TYR A 208 -18.02 5.69 6.46
N ILE A 209 -17.52 4.93 7.43
CA ILE A 209 -18.33 4.36 8.51
C ILE A 209 -18.98 5.49 9.34
N HIS A 210 -18.25 6.61 9.55
CA HIS A 210 -18.80 7.81 10.16
C HIS A 210 -20.02 8.36 9.38
N LYS A 211 -19.93 8.45 8.05
CA LYS A 211 -21.06 8.87 7.19
C LYS A 211 -22.26 7.90 7.24
N GLN A 212 -22.04 6.63 7.57
CA GLN A 212 -23.12 5.65 7.81
C GLN A 212 -23.74 5.75 9.22
N LEU A 213 -23.30 6.71 10.04
CA LEU A 213 -23.74 6.92 11.42
C LEU A 213 -23.38 5.77 12.38
N GLU A 214 -22.36 4.97 12.03
CA GLU A 214 -21.85 3.89 12.88
C GLU A 214 -20.67 4.39 13.74
N SER A 215 -20.98 5.21 14.74
CA SER A 215 -20.00 5.99 15.51
C SER A 215 -18.92 5.15 16.21
N GLU A 216 -19.28 4.06 16.88
CA GLU A 216 -18.31 3.24 17.63
C GLU A 216 -17.26 2.60 16.71
N ARG A 217 -17.70 2.03 15.58
CA ARG A 217 -16.80 1.44 14.57
C ARG A 217 -15.95 2.51 13.88
N ALA A 218 -16.52 3.68 13.61
CA ALA A 218 -15.75 4.80 13.04
C ALA A 218 -14.63 5.24 13.98
N GLN A 219 -14.91 5.35 15.29
CA GLN A 219 -13.93 5.76 16.31
C GLN A 219 -12.75 4.78 16.37
N GLU A 220 -13.02 3.46 16.28
CA GLU A 220 -11.98 2.43 16.23
C GLU A 220 -11.01 2.65 15.05
N TYR A 221 -11.55 2.86 13.85
CA TYR A 221 -10.74 3.07 12.66
C TYR A 221 -10.00 4.43 12.65
N TYR A 222 -10.61 5.49 13.18
CA TYR A 222 -9.90 6.77 13.33
C TYR A 222 -8.72 6.64 14.30
N ARG A 223 -8.92 5.99 15.45
CA ARG A 223 -7.84 5.73 16.42
C ARG A 223 -6.71 4.94 15.76
N LYS A 224 -7.07 3.90 15.02
CA LYS A 224 -6.11 3.06 14.30
C LYS A 224 -5.31 3.82 13.24
N ALA A 225 -5.95 4.68 12.45
CA ALA A 225 -5.26 5.56 11.53
C ALA A 225 -4.27 6.49 12.25
N PHE A 226 -4.70 7.08 13.38
CA PHE A 226 -3.88 7.99 14.18
C PHE A 226 -2.66 7.32 14.84
N GLU A 227 -2.78 6.04 15.19
CA GLU A 227 -1.68 5.23 15.75
C GLU A 227 -0.70 4.77 14.66
N THR A 228 -1.20 4.42 13.47
CA THR A 228 -0.38 3.90 12.36
C THR A 228 0.26 4.99 11.50
N ILE A 229 -0.28 6.21 11.50
CA ILE A 229 0.24 7.38 10.78
C ILE A 229 0.50 8.52 11.77
N PRO A 230 1.44 8.35 12.71
CA PRO A 230 1.53 9.25 13.86
C PRO A 230 1.97 10.67 13.50
N ASN A 231 2.67 10.86 12.39
CA ASN A 231 3.29 12.14 12.00
C ASN A 231 2.47 12.94 10.97
N ASP A 232 1.28 12.48 10.60
CA ASP A 232 0.42 13.23 9.69
C ASP A 232 -0.60 14.09 10.48
N PRO A 233 -0.47 15.43 10.45
CA PRO A 233 -1.41 16.31 11.12
C PRO A 233 -2.84 16.22 10.59
N HIS A 234 -3.04 15.82 9.33
CA HIS A 234 -4.36 15.62 8.76
C HIS A 234 -5.11 14.51 9.51
N VAL A 235 -4.45 13.36 9.74
CA VAL A 235 -5.06 12.20 10.43
C VAL A 235 -5.47 12.57 11.85
N GLY A 236 -4.60 13.27 12.59
CA GLY A 236 -4.90 13.75 13.93
C GLY A 236 -6.04 14.77 13.96
N SER A 237 -6.06 15.70 12.99
CA SER A 237 -7.13 16.68 12.86
C SER A 237 -8.49 16.02 12.61
N GLU A 238 -8.56 15.06 11.68
CA GLU A 238 -9.79 14.34 11.36
C GLU A 238 -10.33 13.55 12.55
N PHE A 239 -9.44 12.88 13.29
CA PHE A 239 -9.85 12.13 14.47
C PHE A 239 -10.36 13.05 15.58
N ALA A 240 -9.66 14.15 15.88
CA ALA A 240 -10.10 15.11 16.89
C ALA A 240 -11.41 15.80 16.50
N TRP A 241 -11.60 16.09 15.21
CA TRP A 241 -12.86 16.62 14.69
C TRP A 241 -14.01 15.63 14.87
N PHE A 242 -13.81 14.37 14.50
CA PHE A 242 -14.77 13.30 14.76
C PHE A 242 -15.16 13.22 16.26
N LEU A 243 -14.19 13.22 17.17
CA LEU A 243 -14.47 13.18 18.62
C LEU A 243 -15.29 14.41 19.07
N SER A 244 -15.04 15.58 18.47
CA SER A 244 -15.78 16.81 18.77
C SER A 244 -17.23 16.76 18.30
N ASP A 245 -17.51 16.16 17.13
CA ASP A 245 -18.87 15.95 16.63
C ASP A 245 -19.71 15.10 17.60
N PHE A 246 -19.07 14.18 18.32
CA PHE A 246 -19.69 13.36 19.38
C PHE A 246 -19.53 13.95 20.79
N GLN A 247 -19.14 15.21 20.91
CA GLN A 247 -18.99 15.93 22.19
C GLN A 247 -17.97 15.31 23.15
N GLN A 248 -17.04 14.49 22.64
CA GLN A 248 -15.92 13.92 23.39
C GLN A 248 -14.75 14.92 23.45
N TYR A 249 -15.02 16.14 23.89
CA TYR A 249 -14.08 17.27 23.79
C TYR A 249 -12.78 17.05 24.57
N ALA A 250 -12.82 16.37 25.72
CA ALA A 250 -11.63 16.04 26.48
C ALA A 250 -10.67 15.11 25.70
N GLU A 251 -11.21 14.14 24.97
CA GLU A 251 -10.43 13.24 24.14
C GLU A 251 -9.95 13.94 22.86
N ALA A 252 -10.80 14.76 22.24
CA ALA A 252 -10.44 15.59 21.09
C ALA A 252 -9.25 16.51 21.43
N LYS A 253 -9.25 17.11 22.62
CA LYS A 253 -8.17 17.92 23.15
C LYS A 253 -6.85 17.16 23.20
N ILE A 254 -6.87 15.94 23.77
CA ILE A 254 -5.69 15.07 23.86
C ILE A 254 -5.16 14.74 22.45
N VAL A 255 -6.03 14.43 21.49
CA VAL A 255 -5.61 14.14 20.11
C VAL A 255 -4.96 15.35 19.46
N TYR A 256 -5.54 16.55 19.60
CA TYR A 256 -4.92 17.79 19.09
C TYR A 256 -3.57 18.05 19.74
N GLU A 257 -3.46 17.96 21.07
CA GLU A 257 -2.22 18.17 21.82
C GLU A 257 -1.12 17.21 21.36
N GLN A 258 -1.44 15.91 21.25
CA GLN A 258 -0.49 14.90 20.77
C GLN A 258 -0.07 15.15 19.31
N THR A 259 -1.00 15.57 18.45
CA THR A 259 -0.70 15.88 17.04
C THR A 259 0.23 17.08 16.92
N ILE A 260 -0.03 18.14 17.71
CA ILE A 260 0.81 19.34 17.78
C ILE A 260 2.20 18.99 18.31
N GLU A 261 2.30 18.17 19.36
CA GLU A 261 3.57 17.73 19.93
C GLU A 261 4.41 16.96 18.91
N ARG A 262 3.82 15.97 18.23
CA ARG A 262 4.49 15.18 17.18
C ARG A 262 4.95 16.05 16.02
N LEU A 263 4.13 17.02 15.60
CA LEU A 263 4.51 17.93 14.54
C LEU A 263 5.64 18.88 14.98
N ALA A 264 5.54 19.48 16.16
CA ALA A 264 6.54 20.41 16.67
C ALA A 264 7.92 19.77 16.91
N THR A 265 7.95 18.48 17.29
CA THR A 265 9.20 17.73 17.52
C THR A 265 9.93 17.35 16.23
N LYS A 266 9.28 17.44 15.05
CA LYS A 266 9.90 17.19 13.74
C LYS A 266 11.03 18.18 13.40
N GLY A 267 11.09 19.33 14.07
CA GLY A 267 12.16 20.33 13.90
C GLY A 267 11.86 21.31 12.76
N ASN A 268 12.59 21.22 11.65
CA ASN A 268 12.45 22.15 10.52
C ASN A 268 11.15 21.89 9.75
N LEU A 269 10.10 22.64 10.09
CA LEU A 269 8.80 22.55 9.44
C LEU A 269 8.77 23.31 8.11
N ASN A 270 8.24 22.68 7.07
CA ASN A 270 7.91 23.34 5.81
C ASN A 270 6.66 24.24 5.95
N ASN A 271 6.35 25.03 4.92
CA ASN A 271 5.21 25.96 4.95
C ASN A 271 3.87 25.27 5.24
N THR A 272 3.65 24.07 4.68
CA THR A 272 2.43 23.28 4.89
C THR A 272 2.32 22.82 6.35
N GLU A 273 3.42 22.37 6.93
CA GLU A 273 3.49 21.91 8.32
C GLU A 273 3.32 23.06 9.31
N GLN A 274 3.90 24.23 9.02
CA GLN A 274 3.68 25.44 9.82
C GLN A 274 2.21 25.89 9.80
N TRP A 275 1.57 25.79 8.63
CA TRP A 275 0.14 26.05 8.50
C TRP A 275 -0.67 25.07 9.36
N TRP A 276 -0.37 23.76 9.28
CA TRP A 276 -1.03 22.75 10.11
C TRP A 276 -0.88 23.04 11.59
N LEU A 277 0.32 23.39 12.05
CA LEU A 277 0.58 23.70 13.45
C LEU A 277 -0.27 24.89 13.91
N THR A 278 -0.39 25.93 13.07
CA THR A 278 -1.27 27.09 13.34
C THR A 278 -2.75 26.69 13.36
N HIS A 279 -3.18 25.87 12.39
CA HIS A 279 -4.55 25.39 12.27
C HIS A 279 -4.96 24.59 13.52
N LEU A 280 -4.16 23.60 13.92
CA LEU A 280 -4.43 22.71 15.05
C LEU A 280 -4.50 23.48 16.36
N ASN A 281 -3.57 24.43 16.60
CA ASN A 281 -3.63 25.31 17.78
C ASN A 281 -4.92 26.14 17.80
N GLY A 282 -5.36 26.63 16.64
CA GLY A 282 -6.63 27.35 16.52
C GLY A 282 -7.85 26.49 16.82
N GLN A 283 -7.84 25.20 16.44
CA GLN A 283 -8.93 24.28 16.81
C GLN A 283 -8.91 23.91 18.29
N LEU A 284 -7.73 23.66 18.84
CA LEU A 284 -7.52 23.37 20.26
C LEU A 284 -8.08 24.49 21.14
N GLN A 285 -7.81 25.76 20.81
CA GLN A 285 -8.31 26.91 21.55
C GLN A 285 -9.85 27.01 21.55
N LYS A 286 -10.52 26.61 20.45
CA LYS A 286 -11.99 26.62 20.37
C LYS A 286 -12.64 25.57 21.26
N LEU A 287 -11.92 24.49 21.61
CA LEU A 287 -12.42 23.48 22.54
C LEU A 287 -12.35 23.93 24.00
N ASP A 288 -11.52 24.93 24.30
CA ASP A 288 -11.37 25.51 25.64
C ASP A 288 -12.39 26.65 25.94
N THR A 289 -13.18 27.06 24.95
CA THR A 289 -14.19 28.13 25.04
C THR A 289 -15.61 27.59 25.06
#